data_AF-A0A1G2YPQ1-F1
#
_entry.id   AF-A0A1G2YPQ1-F1
#
_cell.length_a   1.000
_cell.length_b   1.000
_cell.length_c   1.000
_cell.angle_alpha   90.00
_cell.angle_beta   90.00
_cell.angle_gamma   90.00
#
_symmetry.space_group_name_H-M   'P 1'
#
loop_
_entity.id
_entity.type
_entity.pdbx_description
1 polymer ?
#
loop_
_entity_poly.entity_id
_entity_poly.type
_entity_poly.pdbx_seq_one_letter_code
_entity_poly.pdbx_strand_id
1 'polypeptide(L)'
;MLEDKNNQTIEDRLFSRKKSLLTVQQYANSQGISAGVVNECAKLGVIQVRKHKNKTFIVDLPLDAGKNAKQLEDDKIEQVNTVEQAQKITSMVNKIFQPSIQNSKPVISKPETKTQPAVKVEVAKPQAAIPDLKLFAQEEKKAQVIRYETKPVPQFKVSLMRKISDSFKISFINRVILGMLSIGIILSICAFWSISYQNKIHQKQLQTAYANIGKLVGEYDSAKRQAKLYELDSSNWRSEAQRSQKSIASLEIELVNAKEKLEETQSSLSNMQQNHVDTLKNLNKQIEEITSKIKTSKKEN
;
A
#
# COMPACT_ATOMS: atom_id res chain seq x y z
N MET A 1 21.78 45.63 22.83
CA MET A 1 21.93 44.67 21.71
C MET A 1 22.49 43.35 22.25
N LEU A 2 21.64 42.56 22.93
CA LEU A 2 22.07 41.47 23.81
C LEU A 2 21.16 40.24 23.70
N GLU A 3 20.65 39.93 22.50
CA GLU A 3 19.63 38.87 22.32
C GLU A 3 19.97 37.74 21.33
N ASP A 4 21.12 37.73 20.64
CA ASP A 4 21.38 36.69 19.63
C ASP A 4 22.19 35.46 20.10
N LYS A 5 22.62 35.39 21.37
CA LYS A 5 23.47 34.27 21.83
C LYS A 5 22.72 33.03 22.33
N ASN A 6 21.39 33.09 22.49
CA ASN A 6 20.67 32.00 23.16
C ASN A 6 20.12 30.92 22.19
N ASN A 7 19.93 31.25 20.91
CA ASN A 7 19.38 30.31 19.91
C ASN A 7 20.40 29.31 19.36
N GLN A 8 21.71 29.59 19.41
CA GLN A 8 22.73 28.61 18.99
C GLN A 8 22.88 27.45 19.98
N THR A 9 22.59 27.67 21.26
CA THR A 9 22.81 26.64 22.30
C THR A 9 21.75 25.54 22.32
N ILE A 10 20.59 25.75 21.67
CA ILE A 10 19.47 24.79 21.69
C ILE A 10 19.68 23.72 20.61
N GLU A 11 20.23 24.05 19.44
CA GLU A 11 20.55 23.05 18.40
C GLU A 11 21.73 22.14 18.77
N ASP A 12 22.63 22.60 19.65
CA ASP A 12 23.81 21.84 20.11
C ASP A 12 23.50 20.83 21.23
N ARG A 13 22.31 20.85 21.82
CA ARG A 13 21.93 19.95 22.93
C ARG A 13 21.05 18.75 22.53
N LEU A 14 20.69 18.61 21.26
CA LEU A 14 19.92 17.45 20.77
C LEU A 14 20.79 16.23 20.42
N PHE A 15 22.09 16.28 20.70
CA PHE A 15 22.97 15.12 20.59
C PHE A 15 22.91 14.30 21.87
N SER A 16 22.34 13.10 21.79
CA SER A 16 22.66 12.05 22.76
C SER A 16 24.17 11.81 22.70
N ARG A 17 24.92 12.41 23.64
CA ARG A 17 26.39 12.33 23.76
C ARG A 17 26.96 10.92 23.95
N LYS A 18 26.13 9.88 23.81
CA LYS A 18 26.52 8.48 24.04
C LYS A 18 26.93 7.74 22.76
N LYS A 19 26.64 8.26 21.56
CA LYS A 19 27.03 7.61 20.30
C LYS A 19 28.02 8.48 19.54
N SER A 20 29.18 7.90 19.20
CA SER A 20 30.20 8.55 18.37
C SER A 20 29.62 8.83 16.98
N LEU A 21 29.72 10.07 16.51
CA LEU A 21 29.30 10.46 15.17
C LEU A 21 30.25 9.83 14.15
N LEU A 22 29.73 8.93 13.32
CA LEU A 22 30.51 8.26 12.29
C LEU A 22 30.49 9.09 11.01
N THR A 23 31.66 9.18 10.36
CA THR A 23 31.75 9.67 8.99
C THR A 23 31.11 8.67 8.03
N VAL A 24 30.70 9.13 6.83
CA VAL A 24 30.11 8.28 5.78
C VAL A 24 30.97 7.04 5.50
N GLN A 25 32.28 7.20 5.49
CA GLN A 25 33.22 6.12 5.19
C GLN A 25 33.39 5.13 6.35
N GLN A 26 33.42 5.61 7.60
CA GLN A 26 33.44 4.73 8.77
C GLN A 26 32.15 3.93 8.91
N TYR A 27 31.03 4.55 8.57
CA TYR A 27 29.73 3.89 8.57
C TYR A 27 29.59 2.85 7.46
N ALA A 28 30.03 3.19 6.25
CA ALA A 28 30.10 2.26 5.13
C ALA A 28 30.90 1.00 5.51
N ASN A 29 32.07 1.18 6.12
CA ASN A 29 32.92 0.09 6.56
C ASN A 29 32.30 -0.74 7.69
N SER A 30 31.61 -0.12 8.65
CA SER A 30 31.01 -0.87 9.78
C SER A 30 29.81 -1.71 9.36
N GLN A 31 29.11 -1.31 8.30
CA GLN A 31 27.96 -2.04 7.75
C GLN A 31 28.32 -2.95 6.56
N GLY A 32 29.57 -2.92 6.09
CA GLY A 32 30.01 -3.70 4.92
C GLY A 32 29.37 -3.23 3.60
N ILE A 33 28.99 -1.95 3.50
CA ILE A 33 28.36 -1.35 2.32
C ILE A 33 29.27 -0.30 1.70
N SER A 34 29.06 0.04 0.42
CA SER A 34 29.84 1.09 -0.22
C SER A 34 29.38 2.48 0.20
N ALA A 35 30.31 3.44 0.25
CA ALA A 35 29.98 4.84 0.56
C ALA A 35 29.00 5.48 -0.46
N GLY A 36 28.96 4.96 -1.68
CA GLY A 36 27.98 5.36 -2.71
C GLY A 36 26.55 5.02 -2.28
N VAL A 37 26.33 3.80 -1.80
CA VAL A 37 25.01 3.35 -1.30
C VAL A 37 24.58 4.18 -0.10
N VAL A 38 25.49 4.51 0.81
CA VAL A 38 25.19 5.37 1.97
C VAL A 38 24.69 6.75 1.54
N ASN A 39 25.31 7.34 0.50
CA ASN A 39 24.88 8.62 -0.05
C ASN A 39 23.52 8.54 -0.76
N GLU A 40 23.22 7.44 -1.44
CA GLU A 40 21.90 7.21 -2.04
C GLU A 40 20.82 7.03 -0.98
N CYS A 41 21.08 6.25 0.07
CA CYS A 41 20.17 6.12 1.22
C CYS A 41 19.94 7.46 1.92
N ALA A 42 20.96 8.31 2.01
CA ALA A 42 20.81 9.67 2.53
C ALA A 42 19.91 10.53 1.64
N LYS A 43 20.05 10.46 0.31
CA LYS A 43 19.17 11.17 -0.64
C LYS A 43 17.73 10.70 -0.55
N LEU A 44 17.51 9.41 -0.29
CA LEU A 44 16.19 8.81 -0.11
C LEU A 44 15.58 9.10 1.26
N GLY A 45 16.28 9.80 2.16
CA GLY A 45 15.81 10.12 3.51
C GLY A 45 15.83 8.93 4.47
N VAL A 46 16.46 7.82 4.09
CA VAL A 46 16.61 6.62 4.92
C VAL A 46 17.65 6.85 6.02
N ILE A 47 18.66 7.67 5.76
CA ILE A 47 19.71 8.01 6.73
C ILE A 47 19.78 9.52 6.86
N GLN A 48 19.77 10.04 8.09
CA GLN A 48 19.96 11.48 8.30
C GLN A 48 21.45 11.83 8.31
N VAL A 49 21.88 12.59 7.31
CA VAL A 49 23.25 13.14 7.23
C VAL A 49 23.21 14.60 7.64
N ARG A 50 24.07 15.01 8.58
CA ARG A 50 24.29 16.43 8.92
C ARG A 50 25.74 16.83 8.64
N LYS A 51 25.92 18.07 8.19
CA LYS A 51 27.23 18.67 7.93
C LYS A 51 27.64 19.51 9.14
N HIS A 52 28.80 19.23 9.71
CA HIS A 52 29.38 20.00 10.82
C HIS A 52 30.88 20.22 10.57
N LYS A 53 31.35 21.47 10.67
CA LYS A 53 32.76 21.86 10.43
C LYS A 53 33.34 21.27 9.13
N ASN A 54 32.61 21.41 8.02
CA ASN A 54 32.95 20.87 6.70
C ASN A 54 33.04 19.34 6.57
N LYS A 55 32.64 18.58 7.58
CA LYS A 55 32.56 17.12 7.54
C LYS A 55 31.09 16.68 7.60
N THR A 56 30.75 15.65 6.85
CA THR A 56 29.42 15.02 6.86
C THR A 56 29.40 13.83 7.81
N PHE A 57 28.48 13.86 8.76
CA PHE A 57 28.29 12.84 9.78
C PHE A 57 26.90 12.24 9.65
N ILE A 58 26.80 10.96 9.97
CA ILE A 58 25.53 10.23 10.01
C ILE A 58 25.00 10.33 11.44
N VAL A 59 23.80 10.90 11.58
CA VAL A 59 23.24 11.32 12.87
C VAL A 59 22.21 10.32 13.39
N ASP A 60 21.39 9.74 12.51
CA ASP A 60 20.44 8.69 12.88
C ASP A 60 20.66 7.44 12.03
N LEU A 61 20.78 6.29 12.72
CA LEU A 61 20.91 4.96 12.14
C LEU A 61 19.59 4.20 12.28
N PRO A 62 18.75 4.13 11.24
CA PRO A 62 17.66 3.16 11.18
C PRO A 62 18.01 1.89 10.37
N LEU A 63 19.27 1.66 9.99
CA LEU A 63 19.66 0.49 9.19
C LEU A 63 20.02 -0.76 10.02
N ASP A 64 19.69 -0.82 11.31
CA ASP A 64 19.62 -2.09 12.06
C ASP A 64 18.37 -2.93 11.67
N ALA A 65 17.91 -2.83 10.41
CA ALA A 65 16.81 -3.64 9.88
C ALA A 65 17.12 -5.15 9.95
N GLY A 66 18.40 -5.53 9.97
CA GLY A 66 18.82 -6.93 10.14
C GLY A 66 18.81 -7.44 11.59
N LYS A 67 18.80 -6.56 12.61
CA LYS A 67 18.88 -6.96 14.03
C LYS A 67 17.60 -6.69 14.83
N ASN A 68 16.77 -5.74 14.40
CA ASN A 68 15.53 -5.38 15.12
C ASN A 68 14.30 -6.20 14.74
N ALA A 69 14.38 -7.09 13.74
CA ALA A 69 13.27 -7.97 13.35
C ALA A 69 12.88 -9.00 14.44
N LYS A 70 13.61 -9.07 15.57
CA LYS A 70 13.26 -9.91 16.73
C LYS A 70 12.78 -9.14 17.96
N GLN A 71 12.69 -7.81 17.91
CA GLN A 71 12.49 -7.01 19.13
C GLN A 71 11.51 -5.83 18.95
N LEU A 72 10.52 -5.97 18.08
CA LEU A 72 9.50 -4.94 17.84
C LEU A 72 8.09 -5.48 18.11
N GLU A 73 7.88 -5.99 19.33
CA GLU A 73 6.54 -6.24 19.90
C GLU A 73 6.17 -5.23 21.00
N ASP A 74 7.10 -4.44 21.52
CA ASP A 74 6.81 -3.50 22.61
C ASP A 74 7.54 -2.17 22.40
N ASP A 75 6.86 -1.16 21.83
CA ASP A 75 6.62 0.11 22.55
C ASP A 75 5.88 1.19 21.71
N LYS A 76 4.82 1.72 22.34
CA LYS A 76 4.23 3.06 22.32
C LYS A 76 4.02 3.81 20.99
N ILE A 77 2.74 3.81 20.59
CA ILE A 77 2.13 4.74 19.64
C ILE A 77 2.04 6.14 20.29
N GLU A 78 2.82 7.10 19.78
CA GLU A 78 2.57 8.53 20.01
C GLU A 78 1.30 8.95 19.27
N GLN A 79 0.45 9.68 19.98
CA GLN A 79 -0.90 10.07 19.58
C GLN A 79 -0.84 11.19 18.54
N VAL A 80 -0.76 10.81 17.26
CA VAL A 80 -0.86 11.75 16.14
C VAL A 80 -2.29 12.31 16.06
N ASN A 81 -2.39 13.64 16.02
CA ASN A 81 -3.65 14.38 16.02
C ASN A 81 -4.45 14.08 14.74
N THR A 82 -5.41 13.16 14.85
CA THR A 82 -6.09 12.47 13.76
C THR A 82 -6.94 13.41 12.89
N VAL A 83 -7.31 14.57 13.44
CA VAL A 83 -8.19 15.55 12.79
C VAL A 83 -7.47 16.30 11.67
N GLU A 84 -6.20 16.66 11.86
CA GLU A 84 -5.42 17.39 10.85
C GLU A 84 -5.02 16.48 9.67
N GLN A 85 -4.70 15.20 9.96
CA GLN A 85 -4.41 14.22 8.90
C GLN A 85 -5.66 13.88 8.08
N ALA A 86 -6.84 13.76 8.71
CA ALA A 86 -8.09 13.51 8.00
C ALA A 86 -8.43 14.66 7.02
N GLN A 87 -8.19 15.91 7.39
CA GLN A 87 -8.38 17.06 6.49
C GLN A 87 -7.40 17.03 5.30
N LYS A 88 -6.14 16.65 5.54
CA LYS A 88 -5.11 16.57 4.48
C LYS A 88 -5.44 15.47 3.46
N ILE A 89 -5.92 14.32 3.93
CA ILE A 89 -6.37 13.22 3.06
C ILE A 89 -7.61 13.64 2.24
N THR A 90 -8.58 14.31 2.87
CA THR A 90 -9.78 14.82 2.18
C THR A 90 -9.40 15.82 1.06
N SER A 91 -8.39 16.66 1.29
CA SER A 91 -7.90 17.63 0.28
C SER A 91 -7.23 16.96 -0.93
N MET A 92 -6.57 15.81 -0.74
CA MET A 92 -5.97 15.04 -1.83
C MET A 92 -7.01 14.27 -2.63
N VAL A 93 -7.99 13.65 -1.95
CA VAL A 93 -9.06 12.91 -2.64
C VAL A 93 -9.90 13.84 -3.51
N ASN A 94 -10.24 15.05 -3.03
CA ASN A 94 -10.98 16.02 -3.84
C ASN A 94 -10.20 16.54 -5.07
N LYS A 95 -8.86 16.57 -5.02
CA LYS A 95 -8.03 16.92 -6.18
C LYS A 95 -7.95 15.81 -7.23
N ILE A 96 -8.11 14.55 -6.82
CA ILE A 96 -8.04 13.38 -7.72
C ILE A 96 -9.39 13.14 -8.40
N PHE A 97 -10.50 13.44 -7.72
CA PHE A 97 -11.86 13.17 -8.21
C PHE A 97 -12.58 14.37 -8.85
N GLN A 98 -11.94 15.54 -8.98
CA GLN A 98 -12.46 16.58 -9.87
C GLN A 98 -12.02 16.29 -11.31
N PRO A 99 -12.92 15.86 -12.21
CA PRO A 99 -12.60 15.83 -13.62
C PRO A 99 -12.34 17.25 -14.08
N SER A 100 -11.12 17.54 -14.55
CA SER A 100 -10.85 18.75 -15.31
C SER A 100 -11.73 18.69 -16.56
N ILE A 101 -12.79 19.50 -16.59
CA ILE A 101 -13.61 19.69 -17.79
C ILE A 101 -12.74 20.47 -18.78
N GLN A 102 -11.91 19.75 -19.53
CA GLN A 102 -11.24 20.28 -20.70
C GLN A 102 -12.26 20.33 -21.83
N ASN A 103 -12.72 21.55 -22.12
CA ASN A 103 -13.33 21.94 -23.37
C ASN A 103 -12.50 21.41 -24.56
N SER A 104 -13.05 20.46 -25.31
CA SER A 104 -12.58 20.15 -26.65
C SER A 104 -13.78 20.06 -27.61
N LYS A 105 -13.67 20.83 -28.70
CA LYS A 105 -14.60 20.95 -29.83
C LYS A 105 -14.80 19.61 -30.55
N PRO A 106 -15.96 19.38 -31.19
CA PRO A 106 -16.20 18.17 -31.96
C PRO A 106 -15.64 18.31 -33.38
N VAL A 107 -14.94 17.28 -33.85
CA VAL A 107 -14.67 17.05 -35.28
C VAL A 107 -15.20 15.68 -35.65
N ILE A 108 -16.08 15.70 -36.64
CA ILE A 108 -16.80 14.60 -37.27
C ILE A 108 -15.87 13.88 -38.25
N SER A 109 -15.82 12.53 -38.21
CA SER A 109 -15.98 11.67 -39.40
C SER A 109 -15.75 10.17 -39.12
N LYS A 110 -16.85 9.40 -39.21
CA LYS A 110 -17.10 8.10 -39.91
C LYS A 110 -16.15 6.87 -39.82
N PRO A 111 -16.69 5.65 -40.10
CA PRO A 111 -16.29 4.40 -39.44
C PRO A 111 -15.75 3.29 -40.37
N GLU A 112 -14.94 2.38 -39.83
CA GLU A 112 -14.75 1.00 -40.34
C GLU A 112 -14.51 0.06 -39.13
N THR A 113 -15.42 -0.85 -38.78
CA THR A 113 -15.58 -2.25 -39.24
C THR A 113 -14.38 -3.16 -39.01
N LYS A 114 -14.38 -3.95 -37.90
CA LYS A 114 -14.44 -5.44 -37.89
C LYS A 114 -14.00 -6.03 -36.53
N THR A 115 -14.99 -6.61 -35.86
CA THR A 115 -15.04 -7.98 -35.31
C THR A 115 -13.88 -8.50 -34.44
N GLN A 116 -14.11 -8.55 -33.14
CA GLN A 116 -13.57 -9.59 -32.25
C GLN A 116 -14.72 -10.22 -31.42
N PRO A 117 -14.62 -11.52 -31.08
CA PRO A 117 -15.71 -12.29 -30.48
C PRO A 117 -15.93 -11.98 -29.00
N ALA A 118 -17.19 -12.13 -28.61
CA ALA A 118 -17.75 -11.81 -27.32
C ALA A 118 -17.25 -12.73 -26.18
N VAL A 119 -16.69 -12.13 -25.14
CA VAL A 119 -16.68 -12.70 -23.79
C VAL A 119 -17.73 -11.95 -22.97
N LYS A 120 -18.88 -12.60 -22.75
CA LYS A 120 -19.94 -12.13 -21.87
C LYS A 120 -19.42 -12.06 -20.43
N VAL A 121 -19.23 -10.86 -19.90
CA VAL A 121 -19.10 -10.63 -18.47
C VAL A 121 -20.51 -10.35 -17.93
N GLU A 122 -21.03 -11.33 -17.19
CA GLU A 122 -22.29 -11.26 -16.47
C GLU A 122 -22.09 -10.38 -15.21
N VAL A 123 -22.46 -9.11 -15.32
CA VAL A 123 -22.45 -8.18 -14.18
C VAL A 123 -23.69 -8.43 -13.33
N ALA A 124 -23.50 -9.11 -12.21
CA ALA A 124 -24.50 -9.31 -11.17
C ALA A 124 -24.93 -7.96 -10.58
N LYS A 125 -26.23 -7.67 -10.70
CA LYS A 125 -26.91 -6.47 -10.22
C LYS A 125 -27.51 -6.79 -8.82
N PRO A 126 -27.14 -6.11 -7.73
CA PRO A 126 -27.82 -6.34 -6.45
C PRO A 126 -29.18 -5.63 -6.46
N GLN A 127 -30.25 -6.42 -6.62
CA GLN A 127 -31.61 -6.03 -6.28
C GLN A 127 -31.77 -6.09 -4.76
N ALA A 128 -31.63 -4.95 -4.07
CA ALA A 128 -32.15 -4.79 -2.72
C ALA A 128 -33.58 -4.24 -2.84
N ALA A 129 -34.55 -5.10 -2.55
CA ALA A 129 -35.97 -4.76 -2.48
C ALA A 129 -36.21 -3.77 -1.33
N ILE A 130 -36.73 -2.59 -1.66
CA ILE A 130 -37.24 -1.62 -0.71
C ILE A 130 -38.62 -2.13 -0.26
N PRO A 131 -38.86 -2.38 1.04
CA PRO A 131 -40.17 -2.79 1.51
C PRO A 131 -41.20 -1.65 1.34
N ASP A 132 -42.34 -2.03 0.78
CA ASP A 132 -43.46 -1.22 0.30
C ASP A 132 -44.05 -0.33 1.43
N LEU A 133 -43.91 1.00 1.31
CA LEU A 133 -44.53 2.01 2.19
C LEU A 133 -46.03 2.21 1.89
N LYS A 134 -46.78 1.14 1.61
CA LYS A 134 -48.23 1.20 1.35
C LYS A 134 -49.12 1.02 2.58
N LEU A 135 -48.54 0.93 3.77
CA LEU A 135 -49.28 0.66 5.02
C LEU A 135 -49.84 1.89 5.75
N PHE A 136 -49.70 3.11 5.21
CA PHE A 136 -50.15 4.33 5.90
C PHE A 136 -51.24 5.14 5.19
N ALA A 137 -51.83 4.62 4.10
CA ALA A 137 -52.84 5.36 3.33
C ALA A 137 -54.29 4.90 3.58
N GLN A 138 -54.54 3.99 4.54
CA GLN A 138 -55.84 3.32 4.65
C GLN A 138 -56.40 3.29 6.08
N GLU A 139 -56.49 4.44 6.75
CA GLU A 139 -57.20 4.52 8.04
C GLU A 139 -57.85 5.89 8.33
N GLU A 140 -58.38 6.56 7.31
CA GLU A 140 -59.24 7.75 7.48
C GLU A 140 -60.57 7.55 6.76
N LYS A 141 -61.48 6.73 7.30
CA LYS A 141 -62.91 6.72 6.93
C LYS A 141 -63.71 5.81 7.85
N LYS A 142 -64.11 6.32 9.02
CA LYS A 142 -65.28 5.84 9.79
C LYS A 142 -65.64 6.86 10.88
N ALA A 143 -66.12 8.04 10.46
CA ALA A 143 -66.92 8.89 11.34
C ALA A 143 -68.35 8.35 11.33
N GLN A 144 -68.77 7.70 12.41
CA GLN A 144 -70.18 7.40 12.64
C GLN A 144 -70.92 8.70 12.95
N VAL A 145 -71.89 9.02 12.09
CA VAL A 145 -72.87 10.08 12.33
C VAL A 145 -73.80 9.59 13.44
N ILE A 146 -73.58 10.07 14.66
CA ILE A 146 -74.48 9.84 15.79
C ILE A 146 -75.68 10.78 15.60
N ARG A 147 -76.85 10.22 15.30
CA ARG A 147 -78.13 10.95 15.33
C ARG A 147 -78.53 11.17 16.79
N TYR A 148 -78.64 12.42 17.19
CA TYR A 148 -79.20 12.80 18.49
C TYR A 148 -80.72 12.86 18.39
N GLU A 149 -81.39 11.89 19.02
CA GLU A 149 -82.84 11.91 19.23
C GLU A 149 -83.14 12.74 20.49
N THR A 150 -83.57 13.99 20.30
CA THR A 150 -83.97 14.90 21.38
C THR A 150 -85.36 14.54 21.89
N LYS A 151 -85.42 13.71 22.95
CA LYS A 151 -86.62 13.57 23.78
C LYS A 151 -86.69 14.70 24.81
N PRO A 152 -87.86 15.30 25.05
CA PRO A 152 -88.01 16.37 26.04
C PRO A 152 -87.79 15.83 27.46
N VAL A 153 -86.83 16.44 28.16
CA VAL A 153 -86.45 16.08 29.52
C VAL A 153 -87.47 16.65 30.51
N PRO A 154 -88.05 15.84 31.41
CA PRO A 154 -88.90 16.34 32.49
C PRO A 154 -88.09 17.22 33.45
N GLN A 155 -88.64 18.39 33.81
CA GLN A 155 -88.07 19.31 34.78
C GLN A 155 -88.13 18.72 36.19
N PHE A 156 -87.18 17.84 36.51
CA PHE A 156 -86.96 17.40 37.88
C PHE A 156 -86.21 18.51 38.62
N LYS A 157 -86.81 19.00 39.71
CA LYS A 157 -86.14 19.83 40.71
C LYS A 157 -84.95 19.05 41.26
N VAL A 158 -83.78 19.31 40.69
CA VAL A 158 -82.53 18.70 41.12
C VAL A 158 -82.23 19.23 42.52
N SER A 159 -82.30 18.34 43.52
CA SER A 159 -82.02 18.69 44.91
C SER A 159 -80.63 19.30 45.02
N LEU A 160 -80.49 20.35 45.83
CA LEU A 160 -79.22 21.02 46.14
C LEU A 160 -78.11 20.03 46.55
N MET A 161 -78.50 18.89 47.14
CA MET A 161 -77.60 17.78 47.48
C MET A 161 -76.92 17.14 46.25
N ARG A 162 -77.58 17.08 45.09
CA ARG A 162 -76.96 16.54 43.86
C ARG A 162 -75.89 17.47 43.31
N LYS A 163 -76.10 18.79 43.37
CA LYS A 163 -75.10 19.80 42.96
C LYS A 163 -73.85 19.74 43.83
N ILE A 164 -74.01 19.57 45.14
CA ILE A 164 -72.87 19.41 46.06
C ILE A 164 -72.14 18.09 45.76
N SER A 165 -72.87 16.98 45.56
CA SER A 165 -72.27 15.69 45.17
C SER A 165 -71.48 15.79 43.85
N ASP A 166 -72.02 16.50 42.86
CA ASP A 166 -71.39 16.63 41.56
C ASP A 166 -70.14 17.52 41.63
N SER A 167 -70.13 18.56 42.47
CA SER A 167 -68.91 19.35 42.74
C SER A 167 -67.81 18.51 43.41
N PHE A 168 -68.15 17.62 44.34
CA PHE A 168 -67.18 16.70 44.94
C PHE A 168 -66.65 15.67 43.93
N LYS A 169 -67.51 15.15 43.04
CA LYS A 169 -67.09 14.24 41.96
C LYS A 169 -66.17 14.91 40.95
N ILE A 170 -66.45 16.14 40.55
CA ILE A 170 -65.60 16.90 39.60
C ILE A 170 -64.21 17.14 40.20
N SER A 171 -64.13 17.47 41.50
CA SER A 171 -62.83 17.63 42.19
C SER A 171 -62.02 16.34 42.25
N PHE A 172 -62.69 15.20 42.50
CA PHE A 172 -62.03 13.89 42.51
C PHE A 172 -61.53 13.49 41.11
N ILE A 173 -62.37 13.67 40.08
CA ILE A 173 -62.01 13.36 38.69
C ILE A 173 -60.80 14.19 38.23
N ASN A 174 -60.75 15.49 38.52
CA ASN A 174 -59.61 16.33 38.15
C ASN A 174 -58.29 15.90 38.81
N ARG A 175 -58.34 15.41 40.06
CA ARG A 175 -57.16 14.86 40.74
C ARG A 175 -56.68 13.55 40.11
N VAL A 176 -57.60 12.67 39.73
CA VAL A 176 -57.26 11.42 39.03
C VAL A 176 -56.65 11.71 37.66
N ILE A 177 -57.22 12.67 36.90
CA ILE A 177 -56.68 13.09 35.60
C ILE A 177 -55.25 13.64 35.76
N LEU A 178 -55.02 14.52 36.74
CA LEU A 178 -53.67 15.04 37.01
C LEU A 178 -52.68 13.93 37.41
N GLY A 179 -53.13 12.94 38.19
CA GLY A 179 -52.32 11.78 38.54
C GLY A 179 -51.95 10.91 37.33
N MET A 180 -52.88 10.67 36.41
CA MET A 180 -52.59 9.93 35.18
C MET A 180 -51.66 10.71 34.25
N LEU A 181 -51.81 12.04 34.18
CA LEU A 181 -50.97 12.90 33.35
C LEU A 181 -49.53 12.94 33.88
N SER A 182 -49.32 13.00 35.20
CA SER A 182 -47.97 12.94 35.78
C SER A 182 -47.27 11.60 35.52
N ILE A 183 -48.01 10.49 35.61
CA ILE A 183 -47.50 9.16 35.24
C ILE A 183 -47.11 9.14 33.75
N GLY A 184 -47.95 9.69 32.88
CA GLY A 184 -47.64 9.81 31.45
C GLY A 184 -46.35 10.59 31.17
N ILE A 185 -46.13 11.71 31.88
CA ILE A 185 -44.90 12.51 31.75
C ILE A 185 -43.68 11.70 32.22
N ILE A 186 -43.77 11.00 33.35
CA ILE A 186 -42.66 10.17 33.87
C ILE A 186 -42.29 9.08 32.87
N LEU A 187 -43.28 8.37 32.32
CA LEU A 187 -43.05 7.34 31.31
C LEU A 187 -42.39 7.92 30.04
N SER A 188 -42.80 9.11 29.61
CA SER A 188 -42.19 9.80 28.48
C SER A 188 -40.72 10.18 28.74
N ILE A 189 -40.39 10.63 29.95
CA ILE A 189 -39.01 10.97 30.32
C ILE A 189 -38.14 9.71 30.34
N CYS A 190 -38.65 8.61 30.93
CA CYS A 190 -37.94 7.33 30.95
C CYS A 190 -37.69 6.78 29.53
N ALA A 191 -38.69 6.85 28.66
CA ALA A 191 -38.55 6.45 27.26
C ALA A 191 -37.52 7.30 26.51
N PHE A 192 -37.54 8.62 26.71
CA PHE A 192 -36.57 9.53 26.11
C PHE A 192 -35.13 9.22 26.55
N TRP A 193 -34.91 8.94 27.84
CA TRP A 193 -33.59 8.55 28.35
C TRP A 193 -33.11 7.21 27.79
N SER A 194 -34.01 6.22 27.69
CA SER A 194 -33.70 4.91 27.12
C SER A 194 -33.27 5.03 25.64
N ILE A 195 -34.04 5.76 24.82
CA ILE A 195 -33.71 6.03 23.42
C ILE A 195 -32.38 6.78 23.30
N SER A 196 -32.14 7.79 24.14
CA SER A 196 -30.89 8.54 24.16
C SER A 196 -29.68 7.66 24.50
N TYR A 197 -29.83 6.74 25.46
CA TYR A 197 -28.77 5.79 25.82
C TYR A 197 -28.49 4.80 24.69
N GLN A 198 -29.54 4.27 24.05
CA GLN A 198 -29.40 3.34 22.92
C GLN A 198 -28.73 4.01 21.71
N ASN A 199 -29.08 5.26 21.41
CA ASN A 199 -28.43 6.04 20.35
C ASN A 199 -26.92 6.22 20.60
N LYS A 200 -26.51 6.41 21.86
CA LYS A 200 -25.07 6.48 22.22
C LYS A 200 -24.35 5.15 21.97
N ILE A 201 -24.99 4.02 22.25
CA ILE A 201 -24.42 2.69 21.96
C ILE A 201 -24.26 2.52 20.45
N HIS A 202 -25.28 2.84 19.66
CA HIS A 202 -25.21 2.75 18.19
C HIS A 202 -24.14 3.67 17.60
N GLN A 203 -23.99 4.89 18.12
CA GLN A 203 -22.91 5.80 17.70
C GLN A 203 -21.52 5.22 17.97
N LYS A 204 -21.31 4.61 19.15
CA LYS A 204 -20.04 3.95 19.47
C LYS A 204 -19.77 2.78 18.52
N GLN A 205 -20.77 1.93 18.25
CA GLN A 205 -20.63 0.82 17.31
C GLN A 205 -20.29 1.30 15.90
N LEU A 206 -20.93 2.39 15.44
CA LEU A 206 -20.62 3.02 14.15
C LEU A 206 -19.17 3.53 14.13
N GLN A 207 -18.73 4.25 15.17
CA GLN A 207 -17.34 4.72 15.26
C GLN A 207 -16.34 3.57 15.24
N THR A 208 -16.60 2.48 15.96
CA THR A 208 -15.78 1.27 15.92
C THR A 208 -15.77 0.64 14.53
N ALA A 209 -16.92 0.56 13.86
CA ALA A 209 -17.00 0.05 12.49
C ALA A 209 -16.19 0.92 11.51
N TYR A 210 -16.30 2.25 11.61
CA TYR A 210 -15.50 3.18 10.79
C TYR A 210 -14.00 3.06 11.05
N ALA A 211 -13.59 2.91 12.31
CA ALA A 211 -12.19 2.68 12.66
C ALA A 211 -11.66 1.36 12.06
N ASN A 212 -12.45 0.29 12.15
CA ASN A 212 -12.09 -1.01 11.57
C ASN A 212 -12.02 -0.97 10.05
N ILE A 213 -12.96 -0.28 9.38
CA ILE A 213 -12.93 -0.08 7.93
C ILE A 213 -11.68 0.74 7.54
N GLY A 214 -11.36 1.80 8.27
CA GLY A 214 -10.15 2.59 8.04
C GLY A 214 -8.87 1.75 8.17
N LYS A 215 -8.79 0.88 9.19
CA LYS A 215 -7.69 -0.06 9.37
C LYS A 215 -7.58 -1.04 8.20
N LEU A 216 -8.70 -1.64 7.79
CA LEU A 216 -8.74 -2.61 6.69
C LEU A 216 -8.34 -1.98 5.35
N VAL A 217 -8.77 -0.74 5.08
CA VAL A 217 -8.35 0.01 3.88
C VAL A 217 -6.84 0.28 3.92
N GLY A 218 -6.29 0.65 5.08
CA GLY A 218 -4.85 0.83 5.25
C GLY A 218 -4.04 -0.46 5.03
N GLU A 219 -4.52 -1.58 5.58
CA GLU A 219 -3.92 -2.90 5.36
C GLU A 219 -3.98 -3.32 3.89
N TYR A 220 -5.12 -3.09 3.22
CA TYR A 220 -5.28 -3.34 1.79
C TYR A 220 -4.33 -2.51 0.92
N ASP A 221 -4.20 -1.21 1.19
CA ASP A 221 -3.27 -0.34 0.45
C ASP A 221 -1.81 -0.74 0.67
N SER A 222 -1.46 -1.14 1.90
CA SER A 222 -0.14 -1.68 2.21
C SER A 222 0.14 -2.98 1.43
N ALA A 223 -0.78 -3.94 1.48
CA ALA A 223 -0.69 -5.21 0.75
C ALA A 223 -0.59 -4.97 -0.77
N LYS A 224 -1.36 -4.02 -1.30
CA LYS A 224 -1.30 -3.63 -2.72
C LYS A 224 0.05 -3.04 -3.12
N ARG A 225 0.68 -2.23 -2.26
CA ARG A 225 2.04 -1.70 -2.49
C ARG A 225 3.07 -2.81 -2.43
N GLN A 226 2.97 -3.73 -1.47
CA GLN A 226 3.86 -4.88 -1.37
C GLN A 226 3.74 -5.79 -2.60
N ALA A 227 2.53 -6.06 -3.07
CA ALA A 227 2.31 -6.86 -4.29
C ALA A 227 2.99 -6.23 -5.52
N LYS A 228 2.89 -4.90 -5.68
CA LYS A 228 3.60 -4.18 -6.76
C LYS A 228 5.12 -4.24 -6.63
N LEU A 229 5.64 -4.21 -5.40
CA LEU A 229 7.07 -4.35 -5.16
C LEU A 229 7.56 -5.74 -5.58
N TYR A 230 6.84 -6.80 -5.19
CA TYR A 230 7.15 -8.17 -5.60
C TYR A 230 7.05 -8.37 -7.12
N GLU A 231 6.09 -7.71 -7.78
CA GLU A 231 5.99 -7.71 -9.24
C GLU A 231 7.23 -7.08 -9.88
N LEU A 232 7.69 -5.93 -9.37
CA LEU A 232 8.90 -5.26 -9.85
C LEU A 232 10.14 -6.13 -9.61
N ASP A 233 10.29 -6.71 -8.42
CA ASP A 233 11.41 -7.61 -8.10
C ASP A 233 11.42 -8.82 -9.03
N SER A 234 10.26 -9.44 -9.28
CA SER A 234 10.16 -10.57 -10.19
C SER A 234 10.60 -10.23 -11.61
N SER A 235 10.27 -9.02 -12.09
CA SER A 235 10.70 -8.53 -13.40
C SER A 235 12.21 -8.29 -13.45
N ASN A 236 12.80 -7.79 -12.35
CA ASN A 236 14.24 -7.59 -12.23
C ASN A 236 14.99 -8.92 -12.26
N TRP A 237 14.59 -9.89 -11.44
CA TRP A 237 15.17 -11.25 -11.42
C TRP A 237 15.09 -11.92 -12.78
N ARG A 238 13.97 -11.76 -13.50
CA ARG A 238 13.83 -12.30 -14.86
C ARG A 238 14.80 -11.66 -15.85
N SER A 239 15.01 -10.35 -15.74
CA SER A 239 15.98 -9.64 -16.60
C SER A 239 17.42 -10.04 -16.30
N GLU A 240 17.74 -10.27 -15.02
CA GLU A 240 19.06 -10.72 -14.58
C GLU A 240 19.32 -12.16 -15.04
N ALA A 241 18.37 -13.08 -14.84
CA ALA A 241 18.46 -14.44 -15.34
C ALA A 241 18.67 -14.49 -16.87
N GLN A 242 17.99 -13.62 -17.62
CA GLN A 242 18.19 -13.52 -19.07
C GLN A 242 19.58 -12.98 -19.45
N ARG A 243 20.13 -12.03 -18.68
CA ARG A 243 21.51 -11.55 -18.88
C ARG A 243 22.51 -12.66 -18.59
N SER A 244 22.34 -13.38 -17.49
CA SER A 244 23.18 -14.53 -17.14
C SER A 244 23.12 -15.63 -18.20
N GLN A 245 21.93 -15.91 -18.74
CA GLN A 245 21.76 -16.87 -19.83
C GLN A 245 22.53 -16.44 -21.10
N LYS A 246 22.47 -15.15 -21.45
CA LYS A 246 23.23 -14.60 -22.58
C LYS A 246 24.74 -14.70 -22.36
N SER A 247 25.22 -14.43 -21.14
CA SER A 247 26.65 -14.57 -20.82
C SER A 247 27.12 -16.02 -20.84
N ILE A 248 26.29 -16.98 -20.42
CA ILE A 248 26.63 -18.40 -20.50
C ILE A 248 26.73 -18.81 -21.98
N ALA A 249 25.76 -18.43 -22.80
CA ALA A 249 25.79 -18.73 -24.23
C ALA A 249 27.00 -18.10 -24.94
N SER A 250 27.40 -16.87 -24.58
CA SER A 250 28.61 -16.27 -25.15
C SER A 250 29.89 -16.99 -24.73
N LEU A 251 29.99 -17.39 -23.46
CA LEU A 251 31.14 -18.16 -22.96
C LEU A 251 31.23 -19.55 -23.60
N GLU A 252 30.09 -20.20 -23.87
CA GLU A 252 30.06 -21.47 -24.61
C GLU A 252 30.60 -21.31 -26.03
N ILE A 253 30.21 -20.23 -26.73
CA ILE A 253 30.73 -19.91 -28.06
C ILE A 253 32.24 -19.64 -28.00
N GLU A 254 32.71 -18.87 -27.01
CA GLU A 254 34.15 -18.61 -26.82
C GLU A 254 34.94 -19.90 -26.56
N LEU A 255 34.39 -20.83 -25.78
CA LEU A 255 35.00 -22.12 -25.49
C LEU A 255 35.10 -22.99 -26.75
N VAL A 256 34.04 -23.06 -27.54
CA VAL A 256 34.05 -23.79 -28.83
C VAL A 256 35.09 -23.19 -29.78
N ASN A 257 35.14 -21.86 -29.91
CA ASN A 257 36.13 -21.18 -30.74
C ASN A 257 37.57 -21.41 -30.24
N ALA A 258 37.78 -21.43 -28.92
CA ALA A 258 39.08 -21.74 -28.34
C ALA A 258 39.51 -23.18 -28.61
N LYS A 259 38.57 -24.13 -28.57
CA LYS A 259 38.82 -25.53 -28.94
C LYS A 259 39.19 -25.68 -30.41
N GLU A 260 38.45 -25.03 -31.31
CA GLU A 260 38.76 -25.05 -32.75
C GLU A 260 40.16 -24.52 -33.03
N LYS A 261 40.55 -23.40 -32.40
CA LYS A 261 41.92 -22.86 -32.49
C LYS A 261 42.97 -23.81 -31.93
N LEU A 262 42.66 -24.53 -30.85
CA LEU A 262 43.57 -25.51 -30.28
C LEU A 262 43.77 -26.71 -31.23
N GLU A 263 42.70 -27.20 -31.85
CA GLU A 263 42.77 -28.25 -32.87
C GLU A 263 43.55 -27.80 -34.12
N GLU A 264 43.33 -26.56 -34.58
CA GLU A 264 44.06 -25.96 -35.71
C GLU A 264 45.57 -25.86 -35.39
N THR A 265 45.93 -25.35 -34.22
CA THR A 265 47.33 -25.25 -33.79
C THR A 265 47.98 -26.62 -33.62
N GLN A 266 47.25 -27.62 -33.12
CA GLN A 266 47.73 -29.00 -33.01
C GLN A 266 47.98 -29.62 -34.39
N SER A 267 47.05 -29.44 -35.34
CA SER A 267 47.22 -29.89 -36.72
C SER A 267 48.42 -29.21 -37.40
N SER A 268 48.56 -27.89 -37.23
CA SER A 268 49.70 -27.14 -37.76
C SER A 268 51.04 -27.63 -37.16
N LEU A 269 51.08 -27.91 -35.86
CA LEU A 269 52.27 -28.44 -35.20
C LEU A 269 52.63 -29.83 -35.74
N SER A 270 51.64 -30.71 -35.92
CA SER A 270 51.84 -32.05 -36.49
C SER A 270 52.37 -31.98 -37.93
N ASN A 271 51.83 -31.09 -38.76
CA ASN A 271 52.31 -30.85 -40.11
C ASN A 271 53.76 -30.32 -40.11
N MET A 272 54.08 -29.39 -39.21
CA MET A 272 55.45 -28.86 -39.06
C MET A 272 56.44 -29.95 -38.64
N GLN A 273 56.06 -30.81 -37.69
CA GLN A 273 56.86 -31.96 -37.27
C GLN A 273 57.09 -32.93 -38.43
N GLN A 274 56.05 -33.25 -39.20
CA GLN A 274 56.16 -34.13 -40.36
C GLN A 274 57.11 -33.55 -41.42
N ASN A 275 56.98 -32.25 -41.72
CA ASN A 275 57.89 -31.55 -42.62
C ASN A 275 59.35 -31.57 -42.12
N HIS A 276 59.58 -31.42 -40.81
CA HIS A 276 60.93 -31.55 -40.24
C HIS A 276 61.48 -32.97 -40.37
N VAL A 277 60.67 -34.00 -40.15
CA VAL A 277 61.08 -35.40 -40.36
C VAL A 277 61.45 -35.64 -41.82
N ASP A 278 60.66 -35.12 -42.77
CA ASP A 278 60.91 -35.30 -44.20
C ASP A 278 62.13 -34.52 -44.69
N THR A 279 62.37 -33.31 -44.17
CA THR A 279 63.61 -32.58 -44.46
C THR A 279 64.85 -33.28 -43.88
N LEU A 280 64.77 -33.82 -42.67
CA LEU A 280 65.86 -34.63 -42.08
C LEU A 280 66.14 -35.91 -42.90
N LYS A 281 65.10 -36.61 -43.38
CA LYS A 281 65.27 -37.76 -44.29
C LYS A 281 65.96 -37.37 -45.59
N ASN A 282 65.56 -36.24 -46.20
CA ASN A 282 66.20 -35.74 -47.41
C ASN A 282 67.67 -35.36 -47.19
N LEU A 283 67.99 -34.71 -46.08
CA LEU A 283 69.38 -34.40 -45.70
C LEU A 283 70.21 -35.68 -45.49
N ASN A 284 69.67 -36.68 -44.78
CA ASN A 284 70.36 -37.97 -44.63
C ASN A 284 70.63 -38.64 -45.98
N LYS A 285 69.65 -38.63 -46.89
CA LYS A 285 69.82 -39.16 -48.25
C LYS A 285 70.91 -38.43 -49.02
N GLN A 286 71.00 -37.10 -48.91
CA GLN A 286 72.09 -36.32 -49.52
C GLN A 286 73.46 -36.67 -48.93
N ILE A 287 73.55 -36.83 -47.61
CA ILE A 287 74.79 -37.23 -46.93
C ILE A 287 75.24 -38.63 -47.40
N GLU A 288 74.31 -39.59 -47.52
CA GLU A 288 74.60 -40.92 -48.06
C GLU A 288 75.12 -40.86 -49.50
N GLU A 289 74.47 -40.05 -50.35
CA GLU A 289 74.88 -39.87 -51.74
C GLU A 289 76.30 -39.29 -51.84
N ILE A 290 76.61 -38.22 -51.07
CA ILE A 290 77.96 -37.63 -51.01
C ILE A 290 78.98 -38.64 -50.49
N THR A 291 78.64 -39.38 -49.43
CA THR A 291 79.52 -40.42 -48.85
C THR A 291 79.82 -41.53 -49.86
N SER A 292 78.82 -41.93 -50.66
CA SER A 292 78.99 -42.93 -51.71
C SER A 292 79.92 -42.42 -52.83
N LYS A 293 79.75 -41.17 -53.29
CA LYS A 293 80.60 -40.52 -54.30
C LYS A 293 82.06 -40.40 -53.84
N ILE A 294 82.31 -40.08 -52.57
CA ILE A 294 83.66 -40.01 -52.00
C ILE A 294 84.32 -41.41 -51.99
N LYS A 295 83.57 -42.45 -51.62
CA LYS A 295 84.08 -43.83 -51.61
C LYS A 295 84.43 -44.34 -53.02
N THR A 296 83.65 -43.99 -54.04
CA THR A 296 83.96 -44.37 -55.43
C THR A 296 85.15 -43.60 -55.97
N SER A 297 85.23 -42.29 -55.75
CA SER A 297 86.38 -41.46 -56.18
C SER A 297 87.72 -41.93 -55.58
N LYS A 298 87.72 -42.46 -54.35
CA LYS A 298 88.94 -43.00 -53.72
C LYS A 298 89.43 -44.32 -54.32
N LYS A 299 88.60 -45.05 -55.07
CA LYS A 299 89.00 -46.31 -55.74
C LYS A 299 89.62 -46.08 -57.13
N GLU A 300 89.44 -44.89 -57.71
CA GLU A 300 89.92 -44.56 -59.06
C GLU A 300 91.29 -43.84 -59.05
N ASN A 301 91.82 -43.53 -57.86
CA ASN A 301 93.20 -43.07 -57.65
C ASN A 301 94.01 -44.18 -56.96
#